data_AF-A0A351TFZ2-F1
#
_entry.id   AF-A0A351TFZ2-F1
#
_cell.length_a   1.000
_cell.length_b   1.000
_cell.length_c   1.000
_cell.angle_alpha   90.00
_cell.angle_beta   90.00
_cell.angle_gamma   90.00
#
_symmetry.space_group_name_H-M   'P 1'
#
loop_
_entity.id
_entity.type
_entity.pdbx_description
1 polymer ?
#
loop_
_entity_poly.entity_id
_entity_poly.type
_entity_poly.pdbx_seq_one_letter_code
_entity_poly.pdbx_strand_id
1 'polypeptide(L)' 'MITDNIRSIGKFRYEAGKSLFCWLNRRSQRRSYTWEEFRRMQKEYPLASPKIYVSVYGS' A
#
# COMPACT_ATOMS: atom_id res chain seq x y z
N MET A 1 -10.55 -14.37 17.73
CA MET A 1 -10.72 -12.92 17.47
C MET A 1 -9.65 -12.50 16.48
N ILE A 2 -9.97 -12.52 15.19
CA ILE A 2 -9.08 -12.10 14.10
C ILE A 2 -9.28 -10.60 13.94
N THR A 3 -8.60 -9.79 14.76
CA THR A 3 -8.80 -8.33 14.75
C THR A 3 -7.52 -7.52 14.90
N ASP A 4 -6.41 -8.13 15.35
CA ASP A 4 -5.25 -7.36 15.80
C ASP A 4 -4.31 -6.91 14.66
N ASN A 5 -4.11 -7.76 13.64
CA ASN A 5 -3.15 -7.49 12.56
C ASN A 5 -3.73 -6.70 11.37
N ILE A 6 -5.05 -6.54 11.26
CA ILE A 6 -5.69 -5.77 10.16
C ILE A 6 -5.27 -4.30 10.22
N ARG A 7 -5.22 -3.71 11.43
CA ARG A 7 -4.79 -2.32 11.62
C ARG A 7 -3.33 -2.12 11.22
N SER A 8 -2.46 -3.01 11.67
CA SER A 8 -1.02 -2.97 11.36
C SER A 8 -0.74 -3.18 9.87
N ILE A 9 -1.46 -4.10 9.21
CA ILE A 9 -1.37 -4.32 7.76
C ILE A 9 -1.87 -3.10 6.98
N GLY A 10 -2.98 -2.50 7.41
CA GLY A 10 -3.49 -1.25 6.82
C GLY A 10 -2.47 -0.11 6.93
N LYS A 11 -1.86 0.05 8.11
CA LYS A 11 -0.81 1.06 8.35
C LYS A 11 0.43 0.81 7.49
N PHE A 12 0.88 -0.44 7.39
CA PHE A 12 2.01 -0.81 6.52
C PHE A 12 1.72 -0.47 5.05
N ARG A 13 0.53 -0.84 4.55
CA ARG A 13 0.13 -0.51 3.17
C ARG A 13 0.09 0.99 2.93
N TYR A 14 -0.39 1.77 3.90
CA TYR A 14 -0.42 3.22 3.81
C TYR A 14 0.98 3.85 3.73
N GLU A 15 1.89 3.44 4.62
CA GLU A 15 3.27 3.96 4.62
C GLU A 15 4.04 3.52 3.36
N ALA A 16 3.89 2.27 2.92
CA ALA A 16 4.47 1.80 1.67
C ALA A 16 3.96 2.60 0.46
N GLY A 17 2.65 2.91 0.44
CA GLY A 17 2.04 3.77 -0.58
C GLY A 17 2.61 5.18 -0.58
N LYS A 18 2.80 5.80 0.59
CA LYS A 18 3.43 7.12 0.72
C LYS A 18 4.87 7.12 0.24
N SER A 19 5.66 6.10 0.62
CA SER A 19 7.04 5.97 0.13
C SER A 19 7.06 5.89 -1.39
N LEU A 20 6.23 5.03 -1.99
CA LEU A 20 6.15 4.89 -3.44
C LEU A 20 5.77 6.21 -4.12
N PHE A 21 4.77 6.93 -3.61
CA PHE A 21 4.38 8.25 -4.10
C PHE A 21 5.54 9.25 -4.11
N CYS A 22 6.27 9.34 -2.99
CA CYS A 22 7.44 10.21 -2.89
C CYS A 22 8.54 9.84 -3.90
N TRP A 23 8.82 8.54 -4.06
CA TRP A 23 9.83 8.06 -5.00
C TRP A 23 9.44 8.31 -6.46
N LEU A 24 8.18 8.12 -6.83
CA LEU A 24 7.68 8.41 -8.18
C LEU A 24 7.76 9.90 -8.50
N ASN A 25 7.36 10.76 -7.55
CA ASN A 25 7.44 12.21 -7.72
C ASN A 25 8.87 12.74 -7.76
N ARG A 26 9.78 12.11 -7.02
CA ARG A 26 11.21 12.42 -7.09
C ARG A 26 11.82 11.97 -8.43
N ARG A 27 11.38 10.83 -8.98
CA ARG A 27 11.95 10.24 -10.20
C ARG A 27 11.46 10.90 -11.48
N SER A 28 10.27 11.47 -11.50
CA SER A 28 9.65 11.88 -12.77
C SER A 28 10.28 13.12 -13.42
N GLN A 29 11.17 13.85 -12.72
CA GLN A 29 11.90 15.05 -13.15
C GLN A 29 11.06 16.23 -13.70
N ARG A 30 9.81 16.04 -14.16
CA ARG A 30 8.91 17.04 -14.78
C ARG A 30 7.40 16.71 -14.70
N ARG A 31 6.98 15.55 -14.18
CA ARG A 31 5.56 15.15 -14.07
C ARG A 31 5.24 14.61 -12.68
N SER A 32 5.02 15.50 -11.72
CA SER A 32 4.62 15.11 -10.38
C SER A 32 3.20 14.55 -10.41
N TYR A 33 3.02 13.35 -9.88
CA TYR A 33 1.70 12.83 -9.56
C TYR A 33 1.07 13.64 -8.44
N THR A 34 -0.19 14.03 -8.63
CA THR A 34 -1.08 14.35 -7.53
C THR A 34 -1.50 13.08 -6.79
N TRP A 35 -1.99 13.23 -5.56
CA TRP A 35 -2.48 12.07 -4.79
C TRP A 35 -3.67 11.36 -5.47
N GLU A 36 -4.48 12.09 -6.24
CA GLU A 36 -5.58 11.51 -7.03
C GLU A 36 -5.09 10.69 -8.21
N GLU A 37 -4.14 11.22 -8.99
CA GLU A 37 -3.54 10.47 -10.10
C GLU A 37 -2.81 9.23 -9.58
N PHE A 38 -2.13 9.32 -8.43
CA PHE A 38 -1.52 8.17 -7.79
C PHE A 38 -2.54 7.10 -7.36
N ARG A 39 -3.69 7.51 -6.80
CA ARG A 39 -4.79 6.58 -6.48
C ARG A 39 -5.38 5.94 -7.72
N ARG A 40 -5.49 6.68 -8.82
CA ARG A 40 -5.99 6.15 -10.10
C ARG A 40 -4.98 5.17 -10.72
N MET A 41 -3.69 5.49 -10.68
CA MET A 41 -2.60 4.59 -11.09
C MET A 41 -2.61 3.30 -10.26
N GLN A 42 -2.83 3.36 -8.95
CA GLN A 42 -3.00 2.16 -8.13
C GLN A 42 -4.25 1.33 -8.45
N LYS A 43 -5.31 1.93 -9.03
CA LYS A 43 -6.48 1.19 -9.48
C LYS A 43 -6.20 0.46 -10.80
N GLU A 44 -5.48 1.11 -11.70
CA GLU A 44 -5.06 0.54 -12.99
C GLU A 44 -3.96 -0.53 -12.80
N TYR A 45 -3.06 -0.31 -11.84
CA TYR A 45 -1.96 -1.21 -11.46
C TYR A 45 -2.06 -1.57 -9.97
N PRO A 46 -2.98 -2.48 -9.60
CA PRO A 46 -3.18 -2.84 -8.20
C PRO A 46 -1.93 -3.45 -7.59
N LEU A 47 -1.38 -2.77 -6.58
CA LEU A 47 -0.34 -3.33 -5.73
C LEU A 47 -0.87 -4.60 -5.07
N ALA A 48 -0.07 -5.66 -5.10
CA ALA A 48 -0.39 -6.96 -4.52
C ALA A 48 -1.12 -6.80 -3.19
N SER A 49 -2.33 -7.36 -3.11
CA SER A 49 -3.11 -7.35 -1.88
C SER A 49 -2.31 -8.08 -0.81
N PRO A 50 -2.14 -7.50 0.40
CA PRO A 50 -1.47 -8.21 1.47
C PRO A 50 -2.22 -9.51 1.76
N LYS A 51 -1.58 -10.65 1.51
CA LYS A 51 -2.11 -11.95 1.90
C LYS A 51 -2.03 -12.02 3.43
N ILE A 52 -3.19 -11.98 4.08
CA ILE A 52 -3.27 -12.17 5.53
C ILE A 52 -3.00 -13.66 5.79
N TYR A 53 -1.75 -14.00 6.10
CA TYR A 53 -1.41 -15.32 6.59
C TYR A 53 -1.89 -15.42 8.04
N VAL A 54 -3.08 -16.02 8.23
CA VAL A 54 -3.54 -16.43 9.55
C VAL A 54 -2.79 -17.71 9.90
N SER A 55 -1.78 -17.62 10.75
CA SER A 55 -1.17 -18.80 11.38
C SER A 55 -2.14 -19.32 12.44
N VAL A 56 -3.02 -20.24 12.04
CA VAL A 56 -3.79 -21.07 12.99
C VAL A 56 -2.88 -22.22 13.44
N TYR A 57 -1.81 -21.93 14.18
CA TYR A 57 -1.19 -22.96 15.01
C TYR A 57 -1.88 -22.92 16.37
N GLY A 58 -3.08 -23.50 16.37
CA GLY A 58 -3.80 -23.94 17.55
C GLY A 58 -4.15 -25.41 17.35
N SER A 59 -3.19 -26.28 17.65
CA SER A 59 -3.35 -27.72 17.85
C SER A 59 -2.30 -28.17 18.83
#